data_AF-A0A0B6ZIX5-F1
#
_entry.id   AF-A0A0B6ZIX5-F1
#
_cell.length_a   1.000
_cell.length_b   1.000
_cell.length_c   1.000
_cell.angle_alpha   90.00
_cell.angle_beta   90.00
_cell.angle_gamma   90.00
#
_symmetry.space_group_name_H-M   'P 1'
#
loop_
_entity.id
_entity.type
_entity.pdbx_description
1 polymer ?
#
loop_
_entity_poly.entity_id
_entity_poly.type
_entity_poly.pdbx_seq_one_letter_code
_entity_poly.pdbx_strand_id
1 'polypeptide(L)'
;QVSAGATSVWAVDTGDNLWRRENITPTFPEGTGWEAVANRVKRVTVGPRDQVWIVADASFSRMKHGAGVIYNRVGITSAKPAGTDWEVVIGSGWAHVSVRGVSEFKRKYSLSSVSVESSK
;
A
#
# COMPACT_ATOMS: atom_id res chain seq x y z
N GLN A 1 4.80 -14.19 2.36
CA GLN A 1 3.55 -13.55 2.84
C GLN A 1 2.90 -12.81 1.70
N VAL A 2 1.56 -12.74 1.65
CA VAL A 2 0.81 -11.91 0.68
C VAL A 2 -0.14 -10.98 1.44
N SER A 3 -0.35 -9.76 0.95
CA SER A 3 -1.34 -8.81 1.46
C SER A 3 -1.96 -8.02 0.31
N ALA A 4 -3.27 -7.78 0.38
CA ALA A 4 -4.05 -7.13 -0.68
C ALA A 4 -4.80 -5.91 -0.15
N GLY A 5 -4.86 -4.87 -0.97
CA GLY A 5 -5.68 -3.68 -0.78
C GLY A 5 -6.92 -3.70 -1.68
N ALA A 6 -7.40 -2.53 -2.06
CA ALA A 6 -8.56 -2.40 -2.94
C ALA A 6 -8.21 -2.71 -4.40
N THR A 7 -7.05 -2.25 -4.88
CA THR A 7 -6.61 -2.46 -6.27
C THR A 7 -5.16 -2.93 -6.37
N SER A 8 -4.55 -3.34 -5.26
CA SER A 8 -3.14 -3.75 -5.23
C SER A 8 -2.93 -5.03 -4.44
N VAL A 9 -1.97 -5.83 -4.88
CA VAL A 9 -1.50 -7.02 -4.18
C VAL A 9 0.01 -6.94 -4.05
N TRP A 10 0.50 -7.18 -2.83
CA TRP A 10 1.91 -7.14 -2.48
C TRP A 10 2.30 -8.43 -1.79
N ALA A 11 3.53 -8.88 -2.01
CA ALA A 11 4.04 -10.11 -1.44
C ALA A 11 5.48 -9.96 -0.99
N VAL A 12 5.84 -10.69 0.06
CA VAL A 12 7.22 -10.87 0.52
C VAL A 12 7.58 -12.34 0.34
N ASP A 13 8.67 -12.62 -0.37
CA ASP A 13 9.18 -13.97 -0.57
C ASP A 13 10.09 -14.43 0.58
N THR A 14 10.67 -15.63 0.47
CA THR A 14 11.57 -16.19 1.49
C THR A 14 12.97 -15.55 1.49
N GLY A 15 13.32 -14.78 0.47
CA GLY A 15 14.56 -14.01 0.35
C GLY A 15 14.41 -12.57 0.85
N ASP A 16 13.31 -12.25 1.55
CA ASP A 16 12.93 -10.91 1.99
C ASP A 16 12.77 -9.89 0.84
N ASN A 17 12.47 -10.36 -0.37
CA ASN A 17 12.15 -9.47 -1.48
C ASN A 17 10.67 -9.12 -1.47
N LEU A 18 10.40 -7.83 -1.67
CA LEU A 18 9.07 -7.26 -1.80
C LEU A 18 8.69 -7.18 -3.27
N TRP A 19 7.54 -7.75 -3.59
CA TRP A 19 6.97 -7.82 -4.92
C TRP A 19 5.61 -7.12 -4.95
N ARG A 20 5.30 -6.45 -6.06
CA ARG A 20 3.97 -5.95 -6.37
C ARG A 20 3.41 -6.71 -7.55
N ARG A 21 2.14 -7.11 -7.48
CA ARG A 21 1.44 -7.68 -8.64
C ARG A 21 1.18 -6.60 -9.70
N GLU A 22 1.36 -6.95 -10.96
CA GLU A 22 1.20 -6.04 -12.10
C GLU A 22 -0.13 -6.22 -12.84
N ASN A 23 -0.62 -5.14 -13.43
CA ASN A 23 -1.79 -5.12 -14.33
C ASN A 23 -3.07 -5.72 -13.72
N ILE A 24 -3.27 -5.55 -12.41
CA ILE A 24 -4.55 -5.85 -11.76
C ILE A 24 -5.60 -4.86 -12.26
N THR A 25 -6.74 -5.37 -12.70
CA THR A 25 -7.93 -4.57 -13.01
C THR A 25 -9.17 -5.23 -12.40
N PRO A 26 -10.31 -4.53 -12.27
CA PRO A 26 -11.54 -5.14 -11.76
C PRO A 26 -12.02 -6.37 -12.54
N THR A 27 -11.75 -6.40 -13.86
CA THR A 27 -12.10 -7.53 -14.74
C THR A 27 -10.96 -8.55 -14.90
N PHE A 28 -9.78 -8.26 -14.37
CA PHE A 28 -8.60 -9.11 -14.42
C PHE A 28 -7.84 -9.02 -13.07
N PRO A 29 -8.46 -9.49 -11.97
CA PRO A 29 -7.92 -9.34 -10.61
C PRO A 29 -6.63 -10.13 -10.36
N GLU A 30 -6.38 -11.16 -11.17
CA GLU A 30 -5.17 -11.97 -11.11
C GLU A 30 -3.92 -11.22 -11.57
N GLY A 31 -4.05 -10.18 -12.41
CA GLY A 31 -2.91 -9.46 -12.99
C GLY A 31 -2.01 -10.34 -13.88
N THR A 32 -0.93 -9.77 -14.43
CA THR A 32 -0.08 -10.46 -15.42
C THR A 32 1.23 -10.99 -14.85
N GLY A 33 1.78 -10.35 -13.83
CA GLY A 33 3.16 -10.55 -13.39
C GLY A 33 3.47 -10.00 -12.02
N TRP A 34 4.73 -10.07 -11.62
CA TRP A 34 5.24 -9.52 -10.36
C TRP A 34 6.42 -8.60 -10.66
N GLU A 35 6.34 -7.36 -10.17
CA GLU A 35 7.44 -6.39 -10.21
C GLU A 35 8.20 -6.42 -8.88
N ALA A 36 9.53 -6.52 -8.93
CA ALA A 36 10.38 -6.37 -7.75
C ALA A 36 10.44 -4.90 -7.33
N VAL A 37 10.09 -4.61 -6.07
CA VAL A 37 10.03 -3.21 -5.57
C VAL A 37 11.16 -2.91 -4.60
N ALA A 38 11.45 -3.84 -3.69
CA ALA A 38 12.51 -3.69 -2.70
C ALA A 38 13.01 -5.06 -2.23
N ASN A 39 14.13 -5.06 -1.52
CA ASN A 39 14.61 -6.22 -0.77
C ASN A 39 14.63 -5.88 0.73
N ARG A 40 15.06 -6.83 1.57
CA ARG A 40 15.22 -6.62 3.02
C ARG A 40 13.92 -6.32 3.77
N VAL A 41 12.80 -6.79 3.24
CA VAL A 41 11.48 -6.62 3.82
C VAL A 41 11.04 -7.91 4.50
N LYS A 42 10.70 -7.85 5.79
CA LYS A 42 10.30 -9.02 6.59
C LYS A 42 8.80 -9.28 6.58
N ARG A 43 8.00 -8.22 6.53
CA ARG A 43 6.53 -8.25 6.50
C ARG A 43 5.99 -7.12 5.65
N VAL A 44 4.83 -7.35 5.05
CA VAL A 44 4.06 -6.33 4.34
C VAL A 44 2.60 -6.36 4.81
N THR A 45 1.98 -5.19 4.91
CA THR A 45 0.53 -5.05 5.03
C THR A 45 0.08 -3.98 4.04
N VAL A 46 -1.05 -4.26 3.39
CA VAL A 46 -1.73 -3.32 2.50
C VAL A 46 -3.07 -2.96 3.14
N GLY A 47 -3.33 -1.67 3.24
CA GLY A 47 -4.56 -1.13 3.77
C GLY A 47 -5.67 -1.03 2.73
N PRO A 48 -6.91 -0.75 3.16
CA PRO A 48 -8.09 -0.70 2.31
C PRO A 48 -8.12 0.44 1.28
N ARG A 49 -7.21 1.43 1.36
CA ARG A 49 -6.99 2.44 0.30
C ARG A 49 -5.59 2.30 -0.31
N ASP A 50 -5.14 1.06 -0.45
CA ASP A 50 -3.84 0.69 -1.02
C ASP A 50 -2.63 1.34 -0.32
N GLN A 51 -2.76 1.66 0.98
CA GLN A 51 -1.62 2.12 1.78
C GLN A 51 -0.71 0.92 2.05
N VAL A 52 0.56 1.01 1.68
CA VAL A 52 1.51 -0.10 1.88
C VAL A 52 2.45 0.24 3.01
N TRP A 53 2.54 -0.66 3.99
CA TRP A 53 3.41 -0.53 5.14
C TRP A 53 4.22 -1.81 5.28
N ILE A 54 5.46 -1.69 5.73
CA ILE A 54 6.37 -2.81 5.87
C ILE A 54 7.06 -2.82 7.24
N VAL A 55 7.50 -4.01 7.64
CA VAL A 55 8.55 -4.17 8.65
C VAL A 55 9.82 -4.57 7.92
N ALA A 56 10.89 -3.80 8.06
CA ALA A 56 12.12 -4.00 7.33
C ALA A 56 13.31 -4.39 8.23
N ASP A 57 14.33 -4.98 7.63
CA ASP A 57 15.59 -5.28 8.32
C ASP A 57 16.41 -4.00 8.62
N ALA A 58 17.51 -4.16 9.37
CA ALA A 58 18.38 -3.06 9.78
C ALA A 58 19.15 -2.37 8.63
N SER A 59 19.24 -3.02 7.48
CA SER A 59 20.00 -2.61 6.29
C SER A 59 19.10 -2.21 5.11
N PHE A 60 17.79 -2.10 5.33
CA PHE A 60 16.82 -1.70 4.32
C PHE A 60 17.09 -0.28 3.79
N SER A 61 17.42 0.64 4.68
CA SER A 61 17.77 2.02 4.36
C SER A 61 19.23 2.29 4.70
N ARG A 62 19.79 3.36 4.12
CA ARG A 62 21.11 3.89 4.49
C ARG A 62 21.16 4.40 5.93
N MET A 63 20.00 4.72 6.51
CA MET A 63 19.91 5.13 7.92
C MET A 63 20.17 3.95 8.84
N LYS A 64 21.04 4.14 9.84
CA LYS A 64 21.39 3.11 10.81
C LYS A 64 20.31 3.00 11.88
N HIS A 65 19.33 2.14 11.63
CA HIS A 65 18.36 1.68 12.61
C HIS A 65 18.64 0.21 12.99
N GLY A 66 18.06 -0.27 14.10
CA GLY A 66 18.01 -1.70 14.39
C GLY A 66 17.04 -2.44 13.46
N ALA A 67 16.95 -3.76 13.57
CA ALA A 67 15.98 -4.54 12.78
C ALA A 67 14.53 -4.25 13.22
N GLY A 68 13.59 -4.42 12.29
CA GLY A 68 12.17 -4.26 12.58
C GLY A 68 11.71 -2.82 12.60
N VAL A 69 12.16 -2.01 11.65
CA VAL A 69 11.69 -0.62 11.45
C VAL A 69 10.42 -0.66 10.61
N ILE A 70 9.44 0.18 10.96
CA ILE A 70 8.23 0.33 10.16
C ILE A 70 8.38 1.48 9.17
N TYR A 71 8.17 1.18 7.90
CA TYR A 71 8.11 2.17 6.84
C TYR A 71 6.72 2.22 6.21
N ASN A 72 6.29 3.40 5.77
CA ASN A 72 5.19 3.57 4.83
C ASN A 72 5.77 3.66 3.40
N ARG A 73 5.03 3.23 2.39
CA ARG A 73 5.35 3.49 0.98
C ARG A 73 4.65 4.78 0.54
N VAL A 74 5.38 5.71 -0.03
CA VAL A 74 4.84 7.01 -0.48
C VAL A 74 4.86 7.17 -2.00
N GLY A 75 4.04 8.10 -2.48
CA GLY A 75 3.88 8.41 -3.91
C GLY A 75 3.12 7.36 -4.71
N ILE A 76 2.39 6.45 -4.05
CA ILE A 76 1.48 5.52 -4.71
C ILE A 76 0.35 6.35 -5.35
N THR A 77 0.23 6.24 -6.67
CA THR A 77 -0.81 6.89 -7.47
C THR A 77 -1.26 5.94 -8.58
N SER A 78 -2.36 6.23 -9.25
CA SER A 78 -2.81 5.43 -10.41
C SER A 78 -1.76 5.42 -11.54
N ALA A 79 -0.98 6.49 -11.70
CA ALA A 79 0.10 6.56 -12.69
C ALA A 79 1.41 5.89 -12.22
N LYS A 80 1.61 5.77 -10.90
CA LYS A 80 2.78 5.13 -10.28
C LYS A 80 2.32 4.16 -9.18
N PRO A 81 1.77 3.00 -9.55
CA PRO A 81 1.24 2.04 -8.58
C PRO A 81 2.32 1.43 -7.67
N ALA A 82 3.60 1.51 -8.07
CA ALA A 82 4.74 1.10 -7.24
C ALA A 82 5.00 2.03 -6.06
N GLY A 83 4.46 3.24 -6.08
CA GLY A 83 5.00 4.34 -5.28
C GLY A 83 6.38 4.77 -5.74
N THR A 84 7.02 5.61 -4.93
CA THR A 84 8.30 6.26 -5.27
C THR A 84 9.36 6.02 -4.21
N ASP A 85 9.00 6.17 -2.93
CA ASP A 85 9.96 6.09 -1.83
C ASP A 85 9.32 5.50 -0.56
N TRP A 86 10.12 5.43 0.51
CA TRP A 86 9.75 4.93 1.82
C TRP A 86 9.99 6.00 2.89
N GLU A 87 9.03 6.26 3.77
CA GLU A 87 9.25 7.10 4.95
C GLU A 87 9.28 6.24 6.21
N VAL A 88 10.20 6.57 7.12
CA VAL A 88 10.24 5.95 8.45
C VAL A 88 9.04 6.43 9.25
N VAL A 89 8.26 5.50 9.76
CA VAL A 89 7.14 5.82 10.67
C VAL A 89 7.57 5.64 12.12
N ILE A 90 8.16 4.48 12.43
CA ILE A 90 8.65 4.19 13.78
C ILE A 90 9.91 3.35 13.70
N GLY A 91 10.82 3.56 14.67
CA GLY A 91 12.13 2.92 14.75
C GLY A 91 12.07 1.40 14.95
N SER A 92 13.20 0.81 15.36
CA SER A 92 13.41 -0.64 15.41
C SER A 92 12.64 -1.38 16.52
N GLY A 93 12.52 -2.70 16.38
CA GLY A 93 11.96 -3.60 17.39
C GLY A 93 10.58 -4.19 17.05
N TRP A 94 10.02 -3.88 15.89
CA TRP A 94 8.71 -4.39 15.47
C TRP A 94 8.84 -5.69 14.68
N ALA A 95 7.97 -6.65 14.98
CA ALA A 95 7.90 -7.92 14.25
C ALA A 95 6.74 -7.95 13.24
N HIS A 96 5.69 -7.17 13.48
CA HIS A 96 4.47 -7.18 12.67
C HIS A 96 3.77 -5.83 12.70
N VAL A 97 3.11 -5.49 11.60
CA VAL A 97 2.24 -4.31 11.45
C VAL A 97 1.02 -4.71 10.63
N SER A 98 -0.14 -4.15 10.93
CA SER A 98 -1.35 -4.33 10.11
C SER A 98 -2.10 -3.02 9.97
N VAL A 99 -2.51 -2.71 8.73
CA VAL A 99 -3.31 -1.52 8.42
C VAL A 99 -4.72 -1.97 8.06
N ARG A 100 -5.69 -1.66 8.93
CA ARG A 100 -7.10 -2.07 8.73
C ARG A 100 -8.12 -0.94 8.89
N GLY A 101 -7.69 0.24 9.34
CA GLY A 101 -8.58 1.38 9.53
C GLY A 101 -9.01 2.01 8.22
N VAL A 102 -10.31 2.19 8.04
CA VAL A 102 -10.91 3.13 7.08
C VAL A 102 -11.52 4.25 7.93
N SER A 103 -11.03 5.49 7.82
CA SER A 103 -11.90 6.62 8.17
C SER A 103 -12.76 6.91 6.95
N GLU A 104 -14.04 6.55 7.01
CA GLU A 104 -15.01 7.22 6.17
C GLU A 104 -14.99 8.70 6.59
N PHE A 105 -14.27 9.55 5.86
CA PHE A 105 -14.76 10.91 5.74
C PHE A 105 -16.02 10.79 4.88
N LYS A 106 -17.18 10.58 5.52
CA LYS A 106 -18.46 10.90 4.89
C LYS A 106 -18.28 12.32 4.35
N ARG A 107 -18.25 12.47 3.02
CA ARG A 107 -18.49 13.77 2.39
C ARG A 107 -19.91 14.16 2.79
N LYS A 108 -20.08 14.79 3.96
CA LYS A 108 -21.17 15.74 4.13
C LYS A 108 -21.04 16.68 2.93
N TYR A 109 -22.12 16.85 2.18
CA TYR A 109 -22.19 17.53 0.88
C TYR A 109 -21.80 16.68 -0.35
N SER A 110 -22.50 15.55 -0.54
CA SER A 110 -22.86 15.14 -1.90
C SER A 110 -23.85 16.16 -2.45
N LEU A 111 -23.39 17.11 -3.26
CA LEU A 111 -24.30 17.90 -4.11
C LEU A 111 -24.75 17.00 -5.26
N SER A 112 -25.91 16.36 -5.10
CA SER A 112 -26.72 16.01 -6.26
C SER A 112 -27.44 17.28 -6.69
N SER A 113 -26.94 17.96 -7.71
CA SER A 113 -27.73 18.96 -8.43
C SER A 113 -28.92 18.25 -9.05
N VAL A 114 -30.10 18.47 -8.47
CA VAL A 114 -31.38 18.06 -9.04
C VAL A 114 -31.61 18.88 -10.31
N SER A 115 -31.76 18.20 -11.44
CA SER A 115 -32.27 18.79 -12.68
C SER A 115 -33.71 19.23 -12.44
N VAL A 116 -34.00 20.53 -12.61
CA VAL A 116 -35.38 21.04 -12.58
C VAL A 116 -35.93 20.97 -14.01
N GLU A 117 -36.85 20.04 -14.26
CA GLU A 117 -37.73 20.07 -15.41
C GLU A 117 -38.93 21.00 -15.16
N SER A 118 -39.34 21.68 -16.22
CA SER A 118 -40.35 22.75 -16.29
C SER A 118 -41.80 22.25 -16.14
N SER A 119 -42.65 23.06 -15.48
CA SER A 119 -44.13 23.12 -15.58
C SER A 119 -44.56 24.33 -14.71
N LYS A 120 -45.28 25.37 -15.13
CA LYS A 120 -46.26 25.65 -16.19
C LYS A 120 -46.01 27.03 -16.78
#